data_AF-A0A3B8KV86-F1
#
_entry.id   AF-A0A3B8KV86-F1
#
_cell.length_a   1.000
_cell.length_b   1.000
_cell.length_c   1.000
_cell.angle_alpha   90.00
_cell.angle_beta   90.00
_cell.angle_gamma   90.00
#
_symmetry.space_group_name_H-M   'P 1'
#
loop_
_entity.id
_entity.type
_entity.pdbx_description
1 polymer ?
#
loop_
_entity_poly.entity_id
_entity_poly.type
_entity_poly.pdbx_seq_one_letter_code
_entity_poly.pdbx_strand_id
1 'polypeptide(L)' 'VLAESHLSLHSWPEYGYMAADVFTCGTLTIPRRAVAVFEEIFAPGRIEVREIERGVQVGDAAVPRATGSLVAHPTV' A
#
# COMPACT_ATOMS: atom_id res chain seq x y z
N VAL A 1 13.60 -7.80 -0.71
CA VAL A 1 12.91 -9.11 -0.62
C VAL A 1 12.61 -9.38 0.84
N LEU A 2 11.39 -9.84 1.17
CA LEU A 2 10.95 -10.17 2.54
C LEU A 2 10.87 -11.69 2.71
N ALA A 3 10.57 -12.18 3.92
CA ALA A 3 10.58 -13.60 4.25
C ALA A 3 9.70 -14.46 3.33
N GLU A 4 8.47 -13.99 3.05
CA GLU A 4 7.46 -14.73 2.26
C GLU A 4 6.76 -13.84 1.23
N SER A 5 7.32 -12.67 0.96
CA SER A 5 6.64 -11.61 0.19
C SER A 5 7.64 -10.62 -0.40
N HIS A 6 7.18 -9.48 -0.90
CA HIS A 6 8.05 -8.49 -1.53
C HIS A 6 7.60 -7.05 -1.31
N LEU A 7 8.58 -6.17 -1.50
CA LEU A 7 8.38 -4.74 -1.68
C LEU A 7 9.11 -4.35 -2.96
N SER A 8 8.39 -3.81 -3.94
CA SER A 8 8.97 -3.31 -5.20
C SER A 8 8.54 -1.87 -5.46
N LEU A 9 9.46 -1.11 -6.05
CA LEU A 9 9.25 0.27 -6.44
C LEU A 9 9.71 0.43 -7.89
N HIS A 10 8.90 1.11 -8.69
CA HIS A 10 9.22 1.49 -10.07
C HIS A 10 8.95 2.98 -10.22
N SER A 11 9.96 3.75 -10.61
CA SER A 11 9.84 5.20 -10.77
C SER A 11 10.06 5.62 -12.22
N TRP A 12 9.35 6.67 -12.61
CA TRP A 12 9.51 7.39 -13.87
C TRP A 12 9.62 8.88 -13.56
N PRO A 13 10.85 9.37 -13.28
CA PRO A 13 11.09 10.77 -12.92
C PRO A 13 10.57 11.77 -13.96
N GLU A 14 10.61 11.41 -15.25
CA GLU A 14 10.11 12.21 -16.36
C GLU A 14 8.61 12.55 -16.26
N TYR A 15 7.85 11.78 -15.49
CA TYR A 15 6.43 12.00 -15.22
C TYR A 15 6.14 12.37 -13.76
N GLY A 16 7.17 12.45 -12.90
CA GLY A 16 6.99 12.62 -11.45
C GLY A 16 6.17 11.49 -10.83
N TYR A 17 6.28 10.27 -11.37
CA TYR A 17 5.44 9.13 -11.00
C TYR A 17 6.25 7.99 -10.38
N MET A 18 5.64 7.30 -9.42
CA MET A 18 6.15 6.06 -8.83
C MET A 18 5.00 5.08 -8.60
N ALA A 19 5.22 3.83 -9.00
CA ALA A 19 4.40 2.69 -8.63
C ALA A 19 5.10 1.89 -7.53
N ALA A 20 4.33 1.49 -6.51
CA ALA A 20 4.84 0.74 -5.36
C ALA A 20 3.93 -0.46 -5.05
N ASP A 21 4.53 -1.64 -4.92
CA ASP A 21 3.84 -2.86 -4.48
C ASP A 21 4.33 -3.25 -3.08
N VAL A 22 3.46 -3.12 -2.08
CA VAL A 22 3.74 -3.54 -0.69
C VAL A 22 2.99 -4.84 -0.43
N PHE A 23 3.69 -5.96 -0.49
CA PHE A 23 3.12 -7.27 -0.18
C PHE A 23 3.76 -7.82 1.09
N THR A 24 2.96 -8.08 2.13
CA THR A 24 3.41 -8.71 3.38
C THR A 24 2.52 -9.90 3.73
N CYS A 25 3.07 -10.82 4.54
CA CYS A 25 2.36 -11.95 5.12
C CYS A 25 2.39 -11.84 6.66
N GLY A 26 1.40 -12.40 7.34
CA GLY A 26 1.33 -12.47 8.80
C GLY A 26 0.53 -11.35 9.47
N THR A 27 -0.04 -11.68 10.63
CA THR A 27 -1.01 -10.84 11.37
C THR A 27 -0.41 -9.62 12.05
N LEU A 28 0.91 -9.61 12.28
CA LEU A 28 1.62 -8.49 12.89
C LEU A 28 2.08 -7.45 11.86
N THR A 29 1.88 -7.71 10.56
CA THR A 29 2.30 -6.79 9.49
C THR A 29 1.19 -5.79 9.15
N ILE A 30 1.58 -4.54 8.91
CA ILE A 30 0.66 -3.45 8.55
C ILE A 30 1.19 -2.79 7.26
N PRO A 31 0.78 -3.26 6.07
CA PRO A 31 1.24 -2.74 4.78
C PRO A 31 1.13 -1.21 4.64
N ARG A 32 0.06 -0.62 5.19
CA ARG A 32 -0.16 0.84 5.16
C ARG A 32 0.94 1.67 5.82
N ARG A 33 1.72 1.10 6.75
CA ARG A 33 2.85 1.83 7.34
C ARG A 33 3.92 2.15 6.29
N ALA A 34 4.09 1.30 5.27
CA ALA A 34 5.01 1.60 4.17
C ALA A 34 4.50 2.77 3.32
N VAL A 35 3.18 2.83 3.06
CA VAL A 35 2.56 3.95 2.34
C VAL A 35 2.79 5.28 3.05
N ALA A 36 2.63 5.34 4.37
CA ALA A 36 2.90 6.55 5.16
C ALA A 36 4.36 7.02 5.02
N VAL A 37 5.32 6.08 5.00
CA VAL A 37 6.74 6.40 4.76
C VAL A 37 6.95 6.93 3.34
N PHE A 38 6.25 6.41 2.34
CA PHE A 38 6.33 6.93 0.97
C PHE A 38 5.77 8.34 0.86
N GLU A 39 4.66 8.62 1.53
CA GLU A 39 4.07 9.96 1.59
C GLU A 39 5.03 10.97 2.23
N GLU A 40 5.67 10.60 3.34
CA GLU A 40 6.64 11.46 4.04
C GLU A 40 7.90 11.74 3.20
N ILE A 41 8.46 10.70 2.56
CA ILE A 41 9.74 10.83 1.84
C ILE A 41 9.56 11.47 0.47
N PHE A 42 8.52 11.09 -0.28
CA PHE A 42 8.34 11.52 -1.66
C PHE A 42 7.41 12.73 -1.81
N ALA A 43 6.63 13.05 -0.77
CA ALA A 43 5.65 14.15 -0.76
C ALA A 43 4.83 14.24 -2.07
N PRO A 44 4.21 13.14 -2.53
CA PRO A 44 3.51 13.15 -3.81
C PRO A 44 2.25 14.02 -3.71
N GLY A 45 1.99 14.81 -4.74
CA GLY A 45 0.76 15.63 -4.80
C GLY A 45 -0.53 14.79 -4.90
N ARG A 46 -0.42 13.49 -5.18
CA ARG A 46 -1.54 12.55 -5.27
C ARG A 46 -1.09 11.13 -4.93
N ILE A 47 -1.90 10.42 -4.15
CA ILE A 47 -1.69 9.01 -3.82
C ILE A 47 -2.97 8.23 -4.16
N GLU A 48 -2.80 7.08 -4.81
CA GLU A 48 -3.85 6.07 -4.93
C GLU A 48 -3.35 4.76 -4.32
N VAL A 49 -4.16 4.15 -3.46
CA VAL A 49 -3.84 2.87 -2.83
C VAL A 49 -4.95 1.88 -3.11
N ARG A 50 -4.56 0.70 -3.59
CA ARG A 50 -5.46 -0.45 -3.69
C ARG A 50 -4.93 -1.57 -2.82
N GLU A 51 -5.77 -2.04 -1.91
CA GLU A 51 -5.47 -3.22 -1.11
C GLU A 51 -6.10 -4.46 -1.73
N ILE A 52 -5.34 -5.54 -1.76
CA ILE A 52 -5.79 -6.84 -2.28
C ILE A 52 -5.39 -7.89 -1.25
N GLU A 53 -6.39 -8.57 -0.68
CA GLU A 53 -6.15 -9.72 0.16
C GLU A 53 -5.73 -10.92 -0.69
N ARG A 54 -4.72 -11.66 -0.22
CA ARG A 54 -4.13 -12.80 -0.91
C ARG A 54 -4.23 -14.03 -0.03
N GLY A 55 -4.49 -15.19 -0.63
CA GLY A 55 -4.57 -16.47 0.11
C GLY A 55 -5.88 -16.73 0.83
N VAL A 56 -6.98 -16.08 0.44
CA VAL A 56 -8.31 -16.27 1.04
C VAL A 56 -8.80 -17.71 0.80
N GLN A 57 -9.07 -18.47 1.87
CA GLN A 57 -9.75 -19.77 1.78
C GLN A 57 -11.27 -19.60 1.80
N VAL A 58 -11.99 -20.40 1.02
CA VAL A 58 -13.45 -20.39 1.00
C VAL A 58 -13.96 -20.92 2.34
N GLY A 59 -14.41 -20.03 3.23
CA GLY A 59 -14.94 -20.36 4.55
C GLY A 59 -14.34 -19.58 5.71
N ASP A 60 -13.23 -18.87 5.50
CA ASP A 60 -12.67 -17.99 6.54
C ASP A 60 -13.54 -16.73 6.66
N ALA A 61 -14.17 -16.56 7.83
CA ALA A 61 -14.91 -15.36 8.16
C ALA A 61 -13.97 -14.15 8.04
N ALA A 62 -14.34 -13.20 7.18
CA ALA A 62 -13.58 -11.98 6.92
C ALA A 62 -13.15 -11.32 8.25
N VAL A 63 -11.84 -11.17 8.43
CA VAL A 63 -11.31 -10.34 9.52
C VAL A 63 -11.83 -8.91 9.27
N PRO A 64 -12.51 -8.26 10.23
CA PRO A 64 -13.07 -6.95 9.97
C PRO A 64 -11.93 -5.94 9.74
N ARG A 65 -11.88 -5.31 8.57
CA ARG A 65 -10.91 -4.26 8.25
C ARG A 65 -11.62 -2.93 7.97
N ALA A 66 -11.02 -1.85 8.50
CA ALA A 66 -11.48 -0.49 8.28
C ALA A 66 -11.28 -0.10 6.82
N THR A 67 -12.37 0.04 6.08
CA THR A 67 -12.39 0.50 4.69
C THR A 67 -12.12 2.01 4.65
N GLY A 68 -10.87 2.41 4.71
CA GLY A 68 -10.46 3.80 4.54
C GLY A 68 -9.99 4.07 3.12
N SER A 69 -10.90 4.44 2.22
CA SER A 69 -10.54 5.20 1.01
C SER A 69 -10.30 6.63 1.45
N LEU A 70 -9.03 7.03 1.54
CA LEU A 70 -8.67 8.43 1.69
C LEU A 70 -8.32 8.94 0.31
N VAL A 71 -9.27 9.62 -0.32
CA VAL A 71 -8.95 10.56 -1.40
C VAL A 71 -8.38 11.79 -0.72
N ALA A 72 -7.06 11.88 -0.63
CA ALA A 72 -6.41 13.13 -0.27
C ALA A 72 -6.64 14.10 -1.45
N HIS A 73 -7.55 15.07 -1.25
CA HIS A 73 -7.65 16.23 -2.11
C HIS A 73 -6.51 17.21 -1.77
N PRO A 74 -5.97 17.93 -2.76
CA PRO A 74 -4.86 18.84 -2.54
C PRO A 74 -5.32 20.00 -1.66
N THR A 75 -4.61 20.23 -0.56
CA THR A 75 -4.67 21.51 0.16
C THR A 75 -3.56 22.37 -0.42
N VAL A 76 -3.99 23.29 -1.30
CA VAL A 76 -3.32 24.49 -1.84
C VAL A 76 -1.95 24.31 -2.50
#